data_AF-A0A933X485-F1
#
_entry.id   AF-A0A933X485-F1
#
_cell.length_a   1.000
_cell.length_b   1.000
_cell.length_c   1.000
_cell.angle_alpha   90.00
_cell.angle_beta   90.00
_cell.angle_gamma   90.00
#
_symmetry.space_group_name_H-M   'P 1'
#
loop_
_entity.id
_entity.type
_entity.pdbx_description
1 polymer ?
#
loop_
_entity_poly.entity_id
_entity_poly.type
_entity_poly.pdbx_seq_one_letter_code
_entity_poly.pdbx_strand_id
1 'polypeptide(L)'
;MHRAASLSLLVLASCAGPRAHEGDRVPAGLLGFPIGTYLQLEGVRAEHGKVGERTLRVERVGGRALPHPVGIWIENLSLPAGEPCVLSGYESGRWIGLPTEVRIAEHLEEHQAMWQFQRYFIATSVQAPPALVKSFEGPARER
;
A
#
# COMPACT_ATOMS: atom_id res chain seq x y z
N MET A 1 -35.72 55.75 20.77
CA MET A 1 -36.48 55.09 19.67
C MET A 1 -35.53 54.16 18.92
N HIS A 2 -35.91 52.87 18.95
CA HIS A 2 -35.51 51.68 18.17
C HIS A 2 -34.11 51.46 17.60
N ARG A 3 -33.51 50.36 18.09
CA ARG A 3 -32.42 49.55 17.51
C ARG A 3 -32.86 48.89 16.20
N ALA A 4 -31.93 48.65 15.28
CA ALA A 4 -32.02 47.56 14.31
C ALA A 4 -30.63 46.94 14.11
N ALA A 5 -30.42 45.76 14.69
CA ALA A 5 -29.26 44.92 14.45
C ALA A 5 -29.57 44.01 13.25
N SER A 6 -28.77 44.13 12.19
CA SER A 6 -28.91 43.34 10.97
C SER A 6 -28.27 41.96 11.20
N LEU A 7 -29.11 40.92 11.31
CA LEU A 7 -28.68 39.54 11.44
C LEU A 7 -28.40 38.98 10.04
N SER A 8 -27.14 38.95 9.62
CA SER A 8 -26.73 38.28 8.38
C SER A 8 -26.66 36.77 8.63
N LEU A 9 -27.68 36.07 8.14
CA LEU A 9 -27.77 34.60 8.16
C LEU A 9 -26.88 34.04 7.03
N LEU A 10 -25.73 33.45 7.39
CA LEU A 10 -24.90 32.69 6.45
C LEU A 10 -25.48 31.28 6.30
N VAL A 11 -26.08 31.00 5.15
CA VAL A 11 -26.54 29.65 4.79
C VAL A 11 -25.35 28.86 4.27
N LEU A 12 -24.82 27.96 5.10
CA LEU A 12 -23.84 26.95 4.67
C LEU A 12 -24.58 25.90 3.83
N ALA A 13 -24.48 26.01 2.50
CA ALA A 13 -24.91 24.97 1.59
C ALA A 13 -24.01 23.74 1.78
N SER A 14 -24.50 22.77 2.55
CA SER A 14 -23.89 21.45 2.65
C SER A 14 -24.16 20.70 1.35
N CYS A 15 -23.18 20.69 0.46
CA CYS A 15 -23.18 19.79 -0.70
C CYS A 15 -23.03 18.37 -0.17
N ALA A 16 -24.16 17.69 0.07
CA ALA A 16 -24.19 16.26 0.30
C ALA A 16 -23.75 15.55 -1.00
N GLY A 17 -22.47 15.23 -1.10
CA GLY A 17 -21.94 14.41 -2.18
C GLY A 17 -22.62 13.03 -2.21
N PRO A 18 -22.65 12.36 -3.37
CA PRO A 18 -23.25 11.04 -3.49
C PRO A 18 -22.61 10.06 -2.49
N ARG A 19 -23.46 9.33 -1.76
CA ARG A 19 -23.02 8.25 -0.84
C ARG A 19 -22.50 7.10 -1.69
N ALA A 20 -21.24 6.71 -1.48
CA ALA A 20 -20.65 5.54 -2.12
C ALA A 20 -21.53 4.30 -1.85
N HIS A 21 -21.86 3.54 -2.90
CA HIS A 21 -22.66 2.33 -2.78
C HIS A 21 -21.83 1.26 -2.07
N GLU A 22 -22.46 0.34 -1.31
CA GLU A 22 -21.74 -0.73 -0.60
C GLU A 22 -20.97 -1.69 -1.54
N GLY A 23 -21.24 -1.62 -2.85
CA GLY A 23 -20.50 -2.29 -3.93
C GLY A 23 -19.33 -1.48 -4.53
N ASP A 24 -19.17 -0.21 -4.18
CA ASP A 24 -18.04 0.67 -4.59
C ASP A 24 -16.84 0.54 -3.66
N ARG A 25 -16.68 -0.61 -2.98
CA ARG A 25 -15.49 -0.84 -2.16
C ARG A 25 -14.28 -0.98 -3.07
N VAL A 26 -13.58 0.13 -3.28
CA VAL A 26 -12.26 0.16 -3.91
C VAL A 26 -11.41 -0.94 -3.29
N PRO A 27 -10.73 -1.78 -4.09
CA PRO A 27 -9.91 -2.86 -3.54
C PRO A 27 -8.99 -2.33 -2.44
N ALA A 28 -9.18 -2.85 -1.22
CA ALA A 28 -8.34 -2.47 -0.10
C ALA A 28 -6.99 -3.18 -0.21
N GLY A 29 -5.93 -2.42 0.07
CA GLY A 29 -4.59 -2.89 0.34
C GLY A 29 -4.50 -3.64 1.67
N LEU A 30 -3.35 -4.26 1.92
CA LEU A 30 -3.05 -4.97 3.17
C LEU A 30 -2.99 -4.03 4.37
N LEU A 31 -2.68 -2.75 4.15
CA LEU A 31 -2.55 -1.75 5.22
C LEU A 31 -3.89 -1.07 5.56
N GLY A 32 -4.99 -1.51 4.95
CA GLY A 32 -6.33 -0.96 5.19
C GLY A 32 -6.67 0.30 4.39
N PHE A 33 -5.80 0.72 3.46
CA PHE A 33 -6.03 1.84 2.55
C PHE A 33 -6.41 1.34 1.15
N PRO A 34 -7.17 2.11 0.34
CA PRO A 34 -7.38 1.76 -1.06
C PRO A 34 -6.07 1.58 -1.82
N ILE A 35 -6.00 0.60 -2.72
CA ILE A 35 -4.88 0.44 -3.65
C ILE A 35 -4.64 1.76 -4.42
N GLY A 36 -3.37 2.13 -4.62
CA GLY A 36 -2.98 3.41 -5.23
C GLY A 36 -2.91 4.60 -4.27
N THR A 37 -3.32 4.44 -3.00
CA THR A 37 -3.14 5.49 -1.99
C THR A 37 -1.66 5.73 -1.72
N TYR A 38 -1.22 6.99 -1.78
CA TYR A 38 0.15 7.36 -1.42
C TYR A 38 0.34 7.31 0.10
N LEU A 39 1.28 6.49 0.56
CA LEU A 39 1.56 6.20 1.96
C LEU A 39 3.04 6.34 2.24
N GLN A 40 3.38 6.77 3.46
CA GLN A 40 4.70 6.62 4.04
C GLN A 40 4.69 5.42 4.99
N LEU A 41 5.61 4.49 4.78
CA LEU A 41 5.76 3.29 5.58
C LEU A 41 7.01 3.38 6.45
N GLU A 42 6.90 2.93 7.68
CA GLU A 42 8.06 2.71 8.56
C GLU A 42 8.03 1.26 9.06
N GLY A 43 9.18 0.60 9.03
CA GLY A 43 9.30 -0.79 9.47
C GLY A 43 10.71 -1.33 9.36
N VAL A 44 10.85 -2.63 9.54
CA VAL A 44 12.12 -3.36 9.41
C VAL A 44 11.90 -4.55 8.49
N ARG A 45 12.91 -4.95 7.72
CA ARG A 45 12.85 -6.20 6.95
C ARG A 45 12.46 -7.37 7.85
N ALA A 46 11.51 -8.17 7.42
CA ALA A 46 11.13 -9.39 8.13
C ALA A 46 12.20 -10.47 7.93
N GLU A 47 12.64 -11.11 9.03
CA GLU A 47 13.72 -12.12 9.01
C GLU A 47 13.30 -13.49 9.53
N HIS A 48 12.10 -13.59 10.10
CA HIS A 48 11.61 -14.82 10.72
C HIS A 48 10.31 -15.30 10.07
N GLY A 49 10.20 -16.63 9.91
CA GLY A 49 9.05 -17.28 9.28
C GLY A 49 9.20 -17.49 7.77
N LYS A 50 8.09 -17.74 7.07
CA LYS A 50 8.04 -17.88 5.61
C LYS A 50 7.97 -16.50 4.95
N VAL A 51 9.06 -15.75 5.03
CA VAL A 51 9.17 -14.39 4.48
C VAL A 51 10.33 -14.34 3.48
N GLY A 52 10.21 -13.50 2.44
CA GLY A 52 11.31 -13.26 1.52
C GLY A 52 12.01 -11.93 1.79
N GLU A 53 13.18 -11.73 1.16
CA GLU A 53 14.10 -10.62 1.43
C GLU A 53 13.56 -9.21 1.22
N ARG A 54 12.46 -9.09 0.47
CA ARG A 54 11.77 -7.80 0.23
C ARG A 54 10.53 -7.60 1.09
N THR A 55 10.31 -8.45 2.07
CA THR A 55 9.17 -8.30 2.98
C THR A 55 9.51 -7.27 4.05
N LEU A 56 8.85 -6.11 4.01
CA LEU A 56 8.91 -5.13 5.08
C LEU A 56 7.85 -5.48 6.13
N ARG A 57 8.25 -5.64 7.39
CA ARG A 57 7.33 -5.69 8.53
C ARG A 57 7.01 -4.26 8.93
N VAL A 58 5.91 -3.74 8.41
CA VAL A 58 5.44 -2.37 8.62
C VAL A 58 4.88 -2.24 10.02
N GLU A 59 5.36 -1.25 10.76
CA GLU A 59 4.91 -0.93 12.11
C GLU A 59 4.14 0.39 12.15
N ARG A 60 4.43 1.32 11.23
CA ARG A 60 3.74 2.60 11.12
C ARG A 60 3.39 2.95 9.69
N VAL A 61 2.28 3.68 9.54
CA VAL A 61 1.86 4.31 8.30
C VAL A 61 1.60 5.79 8.57
N GLY A 62 2.32 6.67 7.87
CA GLY A 62 2.24 8.12 8.06
C GLY A 62 2.50 8.55 9.50
N GLY A 63 3.52 7.99 10.16
CA GLY A 63 3.84 8.27 11.56
C GLY A 63 2.93 7.59 12.60
N ARG A 64 1.82 6.96 12.20
CA ARG A 64 0.88 6.30 13.12
C ARG A 64 1.16 4.81 13.22
N ALA A 65 1.25 4.31 14.45
CA ALA A 65 1.45 2.88 14.70
C ALA A 65 0.22 2.06 14.26
N LEU A 66 0.48 0.92 13.63
CA LEU A 66 -0.54 -0.08 13.33
C LEU A 66 -0.88 -0.89 14.59
N PRO A 67 -2.13 -1.36 14.75
CA PRO A 67 -2.50 -2.23 15.88
C PRO A 67 -1.64 -3.50 15.95
N HIS A 68 -1.32 -4.04 14.77
CA HIS A 68 -0.42 -5.18 14.60
C HIS A 68 0.49 -4.90 13.41
N PRO A 69 1.78 -5.27 13.47
CA PRO A 69 2.68 -5.14 12.33
C PRO A 69 2.23 -6.00 11.15
N VAL A 70 2.32 -5.45 9.94
CA VAL A 70 1.88 -6.12 8.70
C VAL A 70 3.08 -6.34 7.80
N GLY A 71 3.25 -7.57 7.32
CA GLY A 71 4.25 -7.89 6.30
C GLY A 71 3.75 -7.49 4.92
N ILE A 72 4.53 -6.71 4.17
CA ILE A 72 4.24 -6.36 2.78
C ILE A 72 5.48 -6.52 1.90
N TRP A 73 5.30 -7.09 0.71
CA TRP A 73 6.36 -7.24 -0.27
C TRP A 73 6.66 -5.89 -0.93
N ILE A 74 7.91 -5.44 -0.91
CA ILE A 74 8.36 -4.25 -1.64
C ILE A 74 8.89 -4.68 -3.01
N GLU A 75 8.20 -4.30 -4.07
CA GLU A 75 8.46 -4.89 -5.39
C GLU A 75 9.79 -4.46 -5.99
N ASN A 76 10.11 -3.17 -5.90
CA ASN A 76 11.20 -2.52 -6.62
C ASN A 76 12.38 -2.13 -5.72
N LEU A 77 12.53 -2.79 -4.57
CA LEU A 77 13.58 -2.44 -3.61
C LEU A 77 14.06 -3.66 -2.83
N SER A 78 15.38 -3.84 -2.74
CA SER A 78 15.99 -4.80 -1.82
C SER A 78 16.16 -4.15 -0.45
N LEU A 79 15.68 -4.80 0.61
CA LEU A 79 15.69 -4.24 1.96
C LEU A 79 16.94 -4.69 2.74
N PRO A 80 17.61 -3.77 3.47
CA PRO A 80 18.68 -4.14 4.39
C PRO A 80 18.13 -4.95 5.56
N ALA A 81 18.92 -5.93 5.99
CA ALA A 81 18.64 -6.78 7.15
C ALA A 81 18.75 -5.99 8.46
N GLY A 82 17.80 -6.17 9.37
CA GLY A 82 17.83 -5.58 10.72
C GLY A 82 17.75 -4.04 10.83
N GLU A 83 17.67 -3.30 9.72
CA GLU A 83 17.69 -1.84 9.74
C GLU A 83 16.29 -1.20 9.60
N PRO A 84 15.97 -0.15 10.38
CA PRO A 84 14.76 0.65 10.17
C PRO A 84 14.74 1.32 8.81
N CYS A 85 13.67 1.07 8.07
CA CYS A 85 13.42 1.64 6.75
C CYS A 85 12.25 2.61 6.82
N VAL A 86 12.39 3.74 6.11
CA VAL A 86 11.31 4.71 5.90
C VAL A 86 11.17 4.92 4.40
N LEU A 87 10.01 4.54 3.87
CA LEU A 87 9.71 4.53 2.44
C LEU A 87 8.45 5.35 2.18
N SER A 88 8.27 5.85 0.96
CA SER A 88 6.96 6.35 0.51
C SER A 88 6.60 5.83 -0.87
N GLY A 89 5.32 5.64 -1.14
CA GLY A 89 4.85 4.94 -2.33
C GLY A 89 3.39 4.52 -2.20
N TYR A 90 2.99 3.45 -2.87
CA TYR A 90 1.61 2.98 -2.85
C TYR A 90 1.52 1.46 -2.93
N GLU A 91 0.43 0.92 -2.38
CA GLU A 91 0.06 -0.48 -2.60
C GLU A 91 -0.48 -0.67 -4.02
N SER A 92 -0.11 -1.78 -4.64
CA SER A 92 -0.57 -2.27 -5.94
C SER A 92 -0.91 -3.76 -5.83
N GLY A 93 -1.34 -4.38 -6.91
CA GLY A 93 -1.50 -5.82 -6.96
C GLY A 93 -1.47 -6.40 -8.36
N ARG A 94 -1.20 -7.71 -8.41
CA ARG A 94 -1.15 -8.50 -9.64
C ARG A 94 -1.72 -9.88 -9.38
N TRP A 95 -2.18 -10.54 -10.43
CA TRP A 95 -2.46 -11.96 -10.36
C TRP A 95 -1.16 -12.75 -10.47
N ILE A 96 -1.00 -13.76 -9.61
CA ILE A 96 0.13 -14.69 -9.64
C ILE A 96 -0.38 -16.12 -9.66
N GLY A 97 0.50 -17.05 -10.05
CA GLY A 97 0.17 -18.47 -10.21
C GLY A 97 -0.55 -18.73 -11.52
N LEU A 98 -1.03 -19.96 -11.70
CA LEU A 98 -1.90 -20.35 -12.81
C LEU A 98 -3.20 -20.97 -12.27
N PRO A 99 -4.36 -20.70 -12.89
CA PRO A 99 -5.58 -21.45 -12.61
C PRO A 99 -5.35 -22.95 -12.83
N THR A 100 -5.94 -23.78 -11.97
CA THR A 100 -5.74 -25.23 -12.00
C THR A 100 -6.20 -25.83 -13.33
N GLU A 101 -7.27 -25.30 -13.90
CA GLU A 101 -7.85 -25.74 -15.17
C GLU A 101 -6.89 -25.49 -16.34
N VAL A 102 -6.27 -24.30 -16.38
CA VAL A 102 -5.26 -23.96 -17.40
C VAL A 102 -4.06 -24.89 -17.29
N ARG A 103 -3.59 -25.15 -16.07
CA ARG A 103 -2.46 -26.06 -15.82
C ARG A 103 -2.76 -27.48 -16.32
N ILE A 104 -3.95 -28.01 -16.05
CA ILE A 104 -4.36 -29.36 -16.48
C ILE A 104 -4.49 -29.42 -18.01
N ALA A 105 -5.16 -28.44 -18.62
CA ALA A 105 -5.38 -28.41 -20.07
C ALA A 105 -4.07 -28.32 -20.86
N GLU A 106 -3.13 -27.50 -20.39
CA GLU A 106 -1.84 -27.24 -21.04
C GLU A 106 -0.72 -28.20 -20.57
N HIS A 107 -1.03 -29.19 -19.72
CA HIS A 107 -0.08 -30.18 -19.18
C HIS A 107 1.17 -29.55 -18.54
N LEU A 108 0.98 -28.45 -17.80
CA LEU A 108 2.07 -27.70 -17.17
C LEU A 108 2.45 -28.28 -15.80
N GLU A 109 3.72 -28.10 -15.44
CA GLU A 109 4.25 -28.45 -14.11
C GLU A 109 3.58 -27.63 -12.98
N GLU A 110 3.71 -28.09 -11.75
CA GLU A 110 3.19 -27.36 -10.58
C GLU A 110 3.96 -26.05 -10.37
N HIS A 111 3.22 -24.94 -10.32
CA HIS A 111 3.78 -23.66 -9.92
C HIS A 111 3.77 -23.48 -8.39
N GLN A 112 4.81 -22.85 -7.87
CA GLN A 112 4.94 -22.61 -6.43
C GLN A 112 3.83 -21.73 -5.83
N ALA A 113 3.18 -20.90 -6.65
CA ALA A 113 2.07 -20.06 -6.22
C ALA A 113 0.75 -20.54 -6.82
N MET A 114 -0.25 -20.77 -5.95
CA MET A 114 -1.65 -20.93 -6.36
C MET A 114 -2.17 -19.63 -7.00
N TRP A 115 -3.17 -19.77 -7.88
CA TRP A 115 -3.85 -18.63 -8.50
C TRP A 115 -4.46 -17.71 -7.45
N GLN A 116 -3.93 -16.49 -7.33
CA GLN A 116 -4.38 -15.52 -6.34
C GLN A 116 -3.98 -14.09 -6.72
N PHE A 117 -4.70 -13.12 -6.16
CA PHE A 117 -4.34 -11.72 -6.25
C PHE A 117 -3.30 -11.38 -5.18
N GLN A 118 -2.06 -11.15 -5.60
CA GLN A 118 -0.98 -10.73 -4.73
C GLN A 118 -0.96 -9.21 -4.61
N ARG A 119 -1.01 -8.70 -3.37
CA ARG A 119 -0.80 -7.28 -3.06
C ARG A 119 0.67 -7.04 -2.72
N TYR A 120 1.20 -5.90 -3.15
CA TYR A 120 2.59 -5.50 -2.92
C TYR A 120 2.70 -3.98 -2.85
N PHE A 121 3.84 -3.46 -2.45
CA PHE A 121 4.11 -2.02 -2.37
C PHE A 121 5.17 -1.61 -3.40
N ILE A 122 4.94 -0.50 -4.10
CA ILE A 122 5.93 0.13 -4.97
C ILE A 122 6.48 1.34 -4.25
N ALA A 123 7.78 1.31 -3.94
CA ALA A 123 8.47 2.46 -3.40
C ALA A 123 8.68 3.52 -4.50
N THR A 124 8.37 4.76 -4.19
CA THR A 124 8.58 5.94 -5.04
C THR A 124 9.62 6.89 -4.46
N SER A 125 9.88 6.79 -3.15
CA SER A 125 10.99 7.46 -2.48
C SER A 125 11.44 6.65 -1.27
N VAL A 126 12.70 6.84 -0.88
CA VAL A 126 13.29 6.27 0.33
C VAL A 126 13.83 7.43 1.17
N GLN A 127 13.52 7.42 2.47
CA GLN A 127 14.02 8.41 3.43
C GLN A 127 15.07 7.80 4.38
N ALA A 128 15.01 6.49 4.64
CA ALA A 128 15.99 5.79 5.45
C ALA A 128 16.06 4.28 5.10
N PRO A 129 17.20 3.61 5.35
CA PRO A 129 18.47 4.17 5.84
C PRO A 129 19.28 4.88 4.73
N PRO A 130 20.29 5.72 5.07
CA PRO A 130 21.06 6.48 4.08
C PRO A 130 21.70 5.63 2.97
N ALA A 131 22.11 4.40 3.29
CA ALA A 131 22.63 3.48 2.29
C ALA A 131 21.58 3.12 1.23
N LEU A 132 20.34 2.84 1.67
CA LEU A 132 19.21 2.54 0.81
C LEU A 132 18.75 3.75 0.00
N VAL A 133 18.82 4.95 0.59
CA VAL A 133 18.54 6.21 -0.12
C VAL A 133 19.50 6.37 -1.32
N LYS A 134 20.79 6.11 -1.11
CA LYS A 134 21.82 6.26 -2.16
C LYS A 134 21.68 5.25 -3.29
N SER A 135 21.14 4.07 -3.01
CA SER A 135 20.98 3.00 -4.01
C SER A 135 19.61 2.99 -4.68
N PHE A 136 18.68 3.86 -4.28
CA PHE A 136 17.33 3.88 -4.85
C PHE A 136 17.27 4.69 -6.16
N GLU A 137 16.93 4.01 -7.25
CA GLU A 137 16.85 4.61 -8.59
C GLU A 137 15.44 5.08 -8.99
N GLY A 138 14.44 4.87 -8.13
CA GLY A 138 13.04 5.10 -8.48
C GLY A 138 12.38 3.92 -9.18
N PRO A 139 11.05 3.93 -9.34
CA PRO A 139 10.38 2.97 -10.21
C PRO A 139 10.80 3.21 -11.66
N ALA A 140 11.03 2.13 -12.41
CA ALA A 140 11.28 2.21 -13.84
C ALA A 140 10.11 2.94 -14.52
N ARG A 141 10.41 3.95 -15.33
CA ARG A 141 9.41 4.58 -16.19
C ARG A 141 9.15 3.59 -17.32
N GLU A 142 8.02 2.91 -17.29
CA GLU A 142 7.50 2.20 -18.47
C GLU A 142 7.38 3.23 -19.60
N ARG A 143 8.13 3.01 -20.68
CA ARG A 143 8.12 3.87 -21.89
C ARG A 143 7.04 3.38 -22.85
#